data_AF-A0AAX4K1G6-F1
#
_entry.id   AF-A0AAX4K1G6-F1
#
_cell.length_a   1.000
_cell.length_b   1.000
_cell.length_c   1.000
_cell.angle_alpha   90.00
_cell.angle_beta   90.00
_cell.angle_gamma   90.00
#
_symmetry.space_group_name_H-M   'P 1'
#
loop_
_entity.id
_entity.type
_entity.pdbx_description
1 polymer ?
#
loop_
_entity_poly.entity_id
_entity_poly.type
_entity_poly.pdbx_seq_one_letter_code
_entity_poly.pdbx_strand_id
1 'polypeptide(L)'
;MPGSIPEPKMNKLITSLHLIPQLPEIYSFFYPLSIIPLITPELYSKYPFFSVTRELDGVTIVAGLPQGEKGVVVDGQVRSLIEFEKHDVDSGRWFGPWKAIKIRGPLYLGLTGILHEFLTPLRKAEINIYAISTWPTDYILVPAEKLERALTVLREDGWMVIQPNEKTELYSKTQR
;
A
#
# COMPACT_ATOMS: atom_id res chain seq x y z
N MET A 1 36.12 8.20 24.92
CA MET A 1 35.10 7.75 23.96
C MET A 1 34.40 6.54 24.54
N PRO A 2 33.13 6.63 24.99
CA PRO A 2 32.32 5.44 25.24
C PRO A 2 32.13 4.73 23.90
N GLY A 3 32.48 3.45 23.82
CA GLY A 3 32.21 2.67 22.61
C GLY A 3 30.70 2.60 22.37
N SER A 4 30.26 2.85 21.14
CA SER A 4 28.87 2.67 20.74
C SER A 4 28.47 1.23 21.03
N ILE A 5 27.53 1.03 21.96
CA ILE A 5 26.87 -0.26 22.13
C ILE A 5 26.25 -0.59 20.76
N PRO A 6 26.62 -1.70 20.11
CA PRO A 6 26.03 -2.04 18.82
C PRO A 6 24.53 -2.23 19.02
N GLU A 7 23.72 -1.51 18.26
CA GLU A 7 22.27 -1.67 18.33
C GLU A 7 21.91 -3.16 18.12
N PRO A 8 20.96 -3.70 18.91
CA PRO A 8 20.60 -5.10 18.81
C PRO A 8 20.04 -5.38 17.42
N LYS A 9 20.82 -6.07 16.59
CA LYS A 9 20.40 -6.47 15.23
C LYS A 9 19.04 -7.17 15.32
N MET A 10 18.03 -6.54 14.71
CA MET A 10 16.67 -7.09 14.69
C MET A 10 16.71 -8.51 14.11
N ASN A 11 16.12 -9.46 14.83
CA ASN A 11 16.09 -10.84 14.35
C ASN A 11 15.06 -10.99 13.22
N LYS A 12 15.52 -10.81 11.98
CA LYS A 12 14.74 -10.92 10.72
C LYS A 12 14.11 -12.31 10.50
N LEU A 13 14.47 -13.31 11.30
CA LEU A 13 13.83 -14.64 11.31
C LEU A 13 12.60 -14.71 12.22
N ILE A 14 12.54 -13.88 13.28
CA ILE A 14 11.40 -13.83 14.23
C ILE A 14 10.32 -12.85 13.76
N THR A 15 10.73 -11.77 13.10
CA THR A 15 9.83 -10.92 12.31
C THR A 15 9.40 -11.67 11.05
N SER A 16 8.42 -12.55 11.21
CA SER A 16 7.83 -13.41 10.17
C SER A 16 6.96 -12.57 9.21
N LEU A 17 7.63 -11.72 8.44
CA LEU A 17 7.04 -10.68 7.62
C LEU A 17 6.61 -11.21 6.27
N HIS A 18 5.39 -11.73 6.24
CA HIS A 18 4.76 -12.25 5.04
C HIS A 18 4.47 -11.08 4.10
N LEU A 19 5.43 -10.81 3.22
CA LEU A 19 5.27 -9.88 2.11
C LEU A 19 4.26 -10.50 1.14
N ILE A 20 2.99 -10.17 1.29
CA ILE A 20 1.89 -10.67 0.45
C ILE A 20 1.67 -9.63 -0.67
N PRO A 21 2.20 -9.82 -1.90
CA PRO A 21 1.73 -9.10 -3.08
C PRO A 21 0.22 -9.07 -3.12
N GLN A 22 -0.37 -7.87 -3.03
CA GLN A 22 -1.81 -7.75 -3.21
C GLN A 22 -2.13 -8.00 -4.70
N LEU A 23 -3.10 -8.88 -4.94
CA LEU A 23 -3.61 -9.21 -6.28
C LEU A 23 -4.07 -7.99 -7.10
N PRO A 24 -4.84 -7.01 -6.55
CA PRO A 24 -5.19 -5.81 -7.31
C PRO A 24 -3.95 -4.98 -7.69
N GLU A 25 -4.03 -4.26 -8.80
CA GLU A 25 -3.17 -3.10 -9.01
C GLU A 25 -3.68 -1.95 -8.14
N ILE A 26 -2.78 -1.34 -7.38
CA ILE A 26 -3.13 -0.24 -6.49
C ILE A 26 -2.77 1.08 -7.17
N TYR A 27 -3.62 2.07 -7.04
CA TYR A 27 -3.42 3.41 -7.60
C TYR A 27 -3.75 4.46 -6.54
N SER A 28 -3.04 5.58 -6.57
CA SER A 28 -3.25 6.74 -5.69
C SER A 28 -3.80 7.90 -6.51
N PHE A 29 -4.82 8.60 -5.99
CA PHE A 29 -5.56 9.66 -6.64
C PHE A 29 -5.73 10.85 -5.70
N PHE A 30 -5.62 12.08 -6.21
CA PHE A 30 -5.96 13.29 -5.48
C PHE A 30 -7.23 13.91 -6.05
N TYR A 31 -8.14 14.33 -5.16
CA TYR A 31 -9.43 14.94 -5.51
C TYR A 31 -9.73 16.17 -4.66
N PRO A 32 -10.42 17.20 -5.19
CA PRO A 32 -10.88 18.34 -4.41
C PRO A 32 -11.87 17.92 -3.31
N LEU A 33 -11.98 18.69 -2.23
CA LEU A 33 -12.85 18.38 -1.08
C LEU A 33 -14.34 18.20 -1.42
N SER A 34 -14.78 18.74 -2.57
CA SER A 34 -16.12 18.53 -3.14
C SER A 34 -16.47 17.06 -3.32
N ILE A 35 -15.48 16.16 -3.38
CA ILE A 35 -15.72 14.71 -3.50
C ILE A 35 -16.22 14.04 -2.22
N ILE A 36 -15.99 14.63 -1.04
CA ILE A 36 -16.20 13.94 0.24
C ILE A 36 -17.62 13.36 0.40
N PRO A 37 -18.71 14.05 0.03
CA PRO A 37 -20.06 13.49 0.10
C PRO A 37 -20.33 12.29 -0.81
N LEU A 38 -19.49 12.07 -1.84
CA LEU A 38 -19.58 10.93 -2.76
C LEU A 38 -18.57 9.82 -2.42
N ILE A 39 -17.90 9.89 -1.26
CA ILE A 39 -17.18 8.75 -0.69
C ILE A 39 -18.22 7.84 -0.04
N THR A 40 -18.82 6.99 -0.86
CA THR A 40 -20.03 6.22 -0.50
C THR A 40 -19.71 4.82 0.04
N PRO A 41 -20.70 4.11 0.64
CA PRO A 41 -20.53 2.72 1.08
C PRO A 41 -20.08 1.74 -0.02
N GLU A 42 -20.34 2.05 -1.29
CA GLU A 42 -19.85 1.29 -2.44
C GLU A 42 -18.31 1.17 -2.47
N LEU A 43 -17.57 2.13 -1.90
CA LEU A 43 -16.12 2.02 -1.77
C LEU A 43 -15.73 0.80 -0.92
N TYR A 44 -16.47 0.57 0.18
CA TYR A 44 -16.26 -0.56 1.10
C TYR A 44 -16.69 -1.90 0.51
N SER A 45 -17.72 -1.93 -0.33
CA SER A 45 -18.20 -3.18 -0.95
C SER A 45 -17.42 -3.57 -2.22
N LYS A 46 -16.87 -2.59 -2.95
CA LYS A 46 -16.20 -2.82 -4.24
C LYS A 46 -14.69 -3.02 -4.13
N TYR A 47 -13.99 -2.25 -3.29
CA TYR A 47 -12.51 -2.24 -3.29
C TYR A 47 -11.96 -3.00 -2.07
N PRO A 48 -11.30 -4.15 -2.25
CA PRO A 48 -10.82 -5.00 -1.14
C PRO A 48 -9.62 -4.39 -0.38
N PHE A 49 -9.04 -3.33 -0.93
CA PHE A 49 -7.99 -2.52 -0.30
C PHE A 49 -8.23 -1.06 -0.67
N PHE A 50 -8.40 -0.19 0.32
CA PHE A 50 -8.33 1.25 0.11
C PHE A 50 -7.87 1.99 1.38
N SER A 51 -7.44 3.23 1.18
CA SER A 51 -7.14 4.22 2.22
C SER A 51 -7.61 5.58 1.74
N VAL A 52 -8.15 6.38 2.65
CA VAL A 52 -8.61 7.76 2.39
C VAL A 52 -7.92 8.67 3.39
N THR A 53 -7.19 9.67 2.89
CA THR A 53 -6.54 10.70 3.71
C THR A 53 -7.09 12.07 3.31
N ARG A 54 -7.64 12.81 4.27
CA ARG A 54 -8.08 14.21 4.04
C ARG A 54 -6.91 15.16 4.29
N GLU A 55 -6.69 16.04 3.33
CA GLU A 55 -5.66 17.09 3.38
C GLU A 55 -6.35 18.47 3.47
N LEU A 56 -5.58 19.56 3.34
CA LEU A 56 -6.14 20.92 3.42
C LEU A 56 -7.05 21.21 2.21
N ASP A 57 -6.55 20.92 1.01
CA ASP A 57 -7.15 21.32 -0.26
C ASP A 57 -7.89 20.17 -0.98
N GLY A 58 -7.89 18.97 -0.39
CA GLY A 58 -8.47 17.79 -1.04
C GLY A 58 -8.43 16.52 -0.21
N VAL A 59 -8.60 15.39 -0.91
CA VAL A 59 -8.56 14.03 -0.39
C VAL A 59 -7.68 13.19 -1.30
N THR A 60 -6.72 12.50 -0.70
CA THR A 60 -5.99 11.41 -1.34
C THR A 60 -6.71 10.09 -1.11
N ILE A 61 -7.08 9.40 -2.18
CA ILE A 61 -7.60 8.02 -2.16
C ILE A 61 -6.53 7.10 -2.73
N VAL A 62 -6.13 6.08 -1.97
CA VAL A 62 -5.34 4.96 -2.50
C VAL A 62 -6.25 3.74 -2.56
N ALA A 63 -6.41 3.10 -3.72
CA ALA A 63 -7.34 1.98 -3.89
C ALA A 63 -6.76 0.87 -4.77
N GLY A 64 -7.01 -0.39 -4.40
CA GLY A 64 -6.73 -1.57 -5.20
C GLY A 64 -7.89 -1.88 -6.14
N LEU A 65 -7.69 -1.70 -7.45
CA LEU A 65 -8.72 -1.92 -8.47
C LEU A 65 -9.00 -3.42 -8.69
N PRO A 66 -10.27 -3.82 -8.91
CA PRO A 66 -10.62 -5.18 -9.34
C PRO A 66 -9.88 -5.60 -10.63
N GLN A 67 -9.70 -6.91 -10.82
CA GLN A 67 -8.97 -7.41 -12.00
C GLN A 67 -9.72 -7.04 -13.30
N GLY A 68 -9.05 -6.26 -14.16
CA GLY A 68 -9.61 -5.76 -15.43
C GLY A 68 -10.10 -4.31 -15.40
N GLU A 69 -10.11 -3.63 -14.25
CA GLU A 69 -10.54 -2.24 -14.08
C GLU A 69 -9.40 -1.20 -14.22
N LYS A 70 -9.65 -0.02 -14.85
CA LYS A 70 -8.72 1.12 -15.11
C LYS A 70 -9.46 2.49 -15.35
N GLY A 71 -9.10 3.64 -14.70
CA GLY A 71 -9.49 5.12 -14.85
C GLY A 71 -10.96 5.60 -15.15
N VAL A 72 -11.78 6.34 -14.30
CA VAL A 72 -13.29 6.31 -13.94
C VAL A 72 -14.42 6.61 -14.93
N VAL A 73 -15.54 5.86 -14.75
CA VAL A 73 -16.82 5.95 -15.50
C VAL A 73 -17.36 7.38 -15.58
N VAL A 74 -17.38 7.99 -16.78
CA VAL A 74 -18.46 8.96 -17.12
C VAL A 74 -19.13 8.68 -18.45
N ASP A 75 -20.33 9.26 -18.56
CA ASP A 75 -21.30 9.12 -19.65
C ASP A 75 -21.70 7.67 -19.92
N GLY A 76 -21.82 6.88 -18.85
CA GLY A 76 -22.32 5.50 -18.88
C GLY A 76 -21.34 4.45 -19.39
N GLN A 77 -20.06 4.78 -19.60
CA GLN A 77 -19.03 3.86 -20.10
C GLN A 77 -17.98 3.50 -19.04
N VAL A 78 -17.70 2.20 -18.85
CA VAL A 78 -16.77 1.74 -17.80
C VAL A 78 -15.35 2.28 -18.00
N ARG A 79 -14.84 2.76 -16.88
CA ARG A 79 -13.60 3.49 -16.64
C ARG A 79 -13.44 3.36 -15.05
N SER A 80 -12.27 3.32 -14.38
CA SER A 80 -12.03 3.20 -12.88
C SER A 80 -11.02 4.18 -12.14
N LEU A 81 -11.47 5.26 -11.44
CA LEU A 81 -10.70 6.41 -10.84
C LEU A 81 -9.81 7.17 -11.86
N ILE A 82 -10.21 8.17 -12.66
CA ILE A 82 -10.92 9.45 -12.44
C ILE A 82 -11.94 9.75 -13.57
N GLU A 83 -12.98 10.53 -13.25
CA GLU A 83 -13.63 11.58 -14.06
C GLU A 83 -14.78 12.17 -13.24
N PHE A 84 -14.70 13.48 -12.99
CA PHE A 84 -15.81 14.30 -12.52
C PHE A 84 -16.13 15.28 -13.65
N GLU A 85 -17.37 15.29 -14.11
CA GLU A 85 -17.75 16.01 -15.34
C GLU A 85 -17.53 17.53 -15.24
N LYS A 86 -16.69 18.04 -16.15
CA LYS A 86 -16.79 19.35 -16.83
C LYS A 86 -16.75 20.66 -16.02
N HIS A 87 -16.42 20.67 -14.72
CA HIS A 87 -16.19 21.94 -13.99
C HIS A 87 -14.90 22.03 -13.14
N ASP A 88 -14.12 20.95 -12.99
CA ASP A 88 -12.95 20.98 -12.09
C ASP A 88 -11.68 20.39 -12.72
N VAL A 89 -10.63 21.21 -12.81
CA VAL A 89 -9.33 20.87 -13.44
C VAL A 89 -8.39 20.06 -12.55
N ASP A 90 -8.74 19.88 -11.27
CA ASP A 90 -7.82 19.36 -10.25
C ASP A 90 -7.94 17.85 -9.94
N SER A 91 -8.84 17.13 -10.60
CA SER A 91 -8.89 15.65 -10.49
C SER A 91 -7.78 14.93 -11.29
N GLY A 92 -6.88 15.68 -11.95
CA GLY A 92 -5.93 15.16 -12.93
C GLY A 92 -4.66 14.45 -12.42
N ARG A 93 -4.52 14.19 -11.11
CA ARG A 93 -3.30 13.57 -10.54
C ARG A 93 -3.56 12.17 -10.00
N TRP A 94 -3.08 11.18 -10.75
CA TRP A 94 -3.02 9.78 -10.35
C TRP A 94 -1.60 9.22 -10.48
N PHE A 95 -1.27 8.19 -9.71
CA PHE A 95 0.01 7.49 -9.79
C PHE A 95 -0.18 5.99 -9.51
N GLY A 96 0.53 5.17 -10.29
CA GLY A 96 0.47 3.70 -10.26
C GLY A 96 0.77 3.13 -11.65
N PRO A 97 0.64 1.80 -11.85
CA PRO A 97 0.23 0.81 -10.85
C PRO A 97 1.29 0.56 -9.77
N TRP A 98 0.82 0.43 -8.54
CA TRP A 98 1.59 0.01 -7.39
C TRP A 98 1.27 -1.45 -7.04
N LYS A 99 2.22 -2.13 -6.40
CA LYS A 99 2.01 -3.39 -5.69
C LYS A 99 2.38 -3.23 -4.22
N ALA A 100 1.41 -3.52 -3.35
CA ALA A 100 1.61 -3.46 -1.91
C ALA A 100 2.31 -4.71 -1.38
N ILE A 101 3.30 -4.47 -0.53
CA ILE A 101 4.00 -5.42 0.31
C ILE A 101 3.54 -5.20 1.75
N LYS A 102 2.88 -6.20 2.34
CA LYS A 102 2.38 -6.14 3.72
C LYS A 102 3.48 -6.54 4.73
N ILE A 103 3.68 -5.74 5.77
CA ILE A 103 4.62 -6.03 6.88
C ILE A 103 3.85 -6.75 7.99
N ARG A 104 3.67 -8.08 7.86
CA ARG A 104 2.78 -8.89 8.72
C ARG A 104 2.97 -8.62 10.23
N GLY A 105 1.92 -8.08 10.85
CA GLY A 105 1.84 -7.86 12.30
C GLY A 105 1.07 -8.93 13.09
N PRO A 106 0.64 -8.62 14.33
CA PRO A 106 0.58 -7.27 14.90
C PRO A 106 1.96 -6.68 15.19
N LEU A 107 2.21 -5.51 14.60
CA LEU A 107 3.34 -4.67 15.00
C LEU A 107 2.99 -4.02 16.33
N TYR A 108 3.45 -4.62 17.43
CA TYR A 108 3.26 -4.05 18.76
C TYR A 108 3.86 -2.63 18.79
N LEU A 109 3.10 -1.67 19.34
CA LEU A 109 3.39 -0.22 19.33
C LEU A 109 4.73 0.21 19.97
N GLY A 110 5.49 -0.72 20.55
CA GLY A 110 6.86 -0.52 21.04
C GLY A 110 7.98 -0.96 20.10
N LEU A 111 7.68 -1.54 18.93
CA LEU A 111 8.68 -1.94 17.92
C LEU A 111 9.18 -0.72 17.16
N THR A 112 10.34 -0.19 17.57
CA THR A 112 11.06 0.87 16.84
C THR A 112 11.98 0.27 15.78
N GLY A 113 12.33 1.07 14.75
CA GLY A 113 13.31 0.69 13.74
C GLY A 113 12.85 -0.25 12.62
N ILE A 114 11.70 -0.93 12.73
CA ILE A 114 11.27 -1.92 11.71
C ILE A 114 11.16 -1.34 10.28
N LEU A 115 10.59 -0.14 10.13
CA LEU A 115 10.54 0.55 8.83
C LEU A 115 11.92 1.01 8.36
N HIS A 116 12.83 1.38 9.28
CA HIS A 116 14.20 1.76 8.91
C HIS A 116 14.96 0.56 8.33
N GLU A 117 14.91 -0.57 9.02
CA GLU A 117 15.48 -1.85 8.56
C GLU A 117 14.85 -2.28 7.23
N PHE A 118 13.52 -2.21 7.08
CA PHE A 118 12.81 -2.65 5.86
C PHE A 118 13.12 -1.76 4.64
N LEU A 119 13.15 -0.45 4.83
CA LEU A 119 13.36 0.51 3.74
C LEU A 119 14.85 0.65 3.35
N THR A 120 15.78 0.25 4.20
CA THR A 120 17.23 0.31 3.92
C THR A 120 17.66 -0.44 2.65
N PRO A 121 17.31 -1.73 2.43
CA PRO A 121 17.64 -2.42 1.18
C PRO A 121 16.91 -1.83 -0.04
N LEU A 122 15.65 -1.39 0.11
CA LEU A 122 14.90 -0.75 -0.97
C LEU A 122 15.52 0.59 -1.40
N ARG A 123 15.97 1.41 -0.44
CA ARG A 123 16.72 2.64 -0.68
C ARG A 123 18.04 2.37 -1.42
N LYS A 124 18.82 1.38 -0.97
CA LYS A 124 20.09 0.97 -1.62
C LYS A 124 19.88 0.50 -3.06
N ALA A 125 18.69 0.00 -3.38
CA ALA A 125 18.29 -0.46 -4.71
C ALA A 125 17.54 0.60 -5.55
N GLU A 126 17.44 1.84 -5.07
CA GLU A 126 16.75 2.96 -5.74
C GLU A 126 15.27 2.67 -6.07
N ILE A 127 14.62 1.92 -5.18
CA ILE A 127 13.21 1.59 -5.23
C ILE A 127 12.44 2.62 -4.41
N ASN A 128 11.74 3.51 -5.10
CA ASN A 128 10.77 4.43 -4.51
C ASN A 128 9.59 3.66 -3.90
N ILE A 129 9.02 4.21 -2.82
CA ILE A 129 7.94 3.59 -2.06
C ILE A 129 6.82 4.58 -1.76
N TYR A 130 5.62 4.06 -1.50
CA TYR A 130 4.52 4.77 -0.86
C TYR A 130 4.11 3.96 0.39
N ALA A 131 4.12 4.56 1.58
CA ALA A 131 3.84 3.86 2.84
C ALA A 131 2.41 4.15 3.34
N ILE A 132 1.71 3.10 3.79
CA ILE A 132 0.38 3.19 4.39
C ILE A 132 0.40 2.39 5.71
N SER A 133 0.49 3.12 6.82
CA SER A 133 0.39 2.55 8.17
C SER A 133 -1.07 2.30 8.55
N THR A 134 -1.32 1.20 9.23
CA THR A 134 -2.63 0.84 9.81
C THR A 134 -2.44 0.33 11.24
N TRP A 135 -3.54 0.16 11.99
CA TRP A 135 -3.46 -0.29 13.39
C TRP A 135 -2.64 -1.59 13.60
N PRO A 136 -2.82 -2.68 12.81
CA PRO A 136 -2.04 -3.90 13.02
C PRO A 136 -0.73 -4.00 12.21
N THR A 137 -0.49 -3.19 11.18
CA THR A 137 0.53 -3.47 10.15
C THR A 137 0.80 -2.26 9.24
N ASP A 138 1.97 -2.22 8.62
CA ASP A 138 2.28 -1.30 7.52
C ASP A 138 2.15 -2.00 6.15
N TYR A 139 1.69 -1.26 5.15
CA TYR A 139 1.71 -1.64 3.74
C TYR A 139 2.70 -0.73 3.01
N ILE A 140 3.75 -1.30 2.43
CA ILE A 140 4.73 -0.58 1.62
C ILE A 140 4.46 -0.89 0.16
N LEU A 141 4.02 0.12 -0.59
CA LEU A 141 3.74 0.03 -2.01
C LEU A 141 5.03 0.33 -2.78
N VAL A 142 5.34 -0.52 -3.75
CA VAL A 142 6.41 -0.31 -4.76
C VAL A 142 5.77 -0.23 -6.15
N PRO A 143 6.40 0.44 -7.13
CA PRO A 143 5.92 0.39 -8.52
C PRO A 143 5.79 -1.07 -8.97
N ALA A 144 4.72 -1.40 -9.70
CA ALA A 144 4.40 -2.78 -10.04
C ALA A 144 5.54 -3.47 -10.81
N GLU A 145 6.21 -2.74 -11.72
CA GLU A 145 7.37 -3.21 -12.49
C GLU A 145 8.63 -3.41 -11.64
N LYS A 146 8.71 -2.78 -10.46
CA LYS A 146 9.82 -2.95 -9.50
C LYS A 146 9.58 -4.05 -8.47
N LEU A 147 8.40 -4.69 -8.44
CA LEU A 147 8.05 -5.66 -7.39
C LEU A 147 9.07 -6.79 -7.25
N GLU A 148 9.41 -7.50 -8.33
CA GLU A 148 10.35 -8.64 -8.24
C GLU A 148 11.76 -8.20 -7.83
N ARG A 149 12.19 -7.00 -8.22
CA ARG A 149 13.45 -6.42 -7.74
C ARG A 149 13.39 -6.11 -6.25
N ALA A 150 12.29 -5.53 -5.78
CA ALA A 150 12.05 -5.26 -4.36
C ALA A 150 12.06 -6.54 -3.52
N LEU A 151 11.33 -7.57 -3.94
CA LEU A 151 11.31 -8.87 -3.26
C LEU A 151 12.69 -9.54 -3.28
N THR A 152 13.47 -9.39 -4.35
CA THR A 152 14.83 -9.93 -4.44
C THR A 152 15.77 -9.27 -3.44
N VAL A 153 15.86 -7.94 -3.42
CA VAL A 153 16.78 -7.24 -2.51
C VAL A 153 16.37 -7.39 -1.04
N LEU A 154 15.08 -7.58 -0.76
CA LEU A 154 14.59 -7.94 0.57
C LEU A 154 15.01 -9.37 0.96
N ARG A 155 14.97 -10.35 0.07
CA ARG A 155 15.51 -11.70 0.35
C ARG A 155 17.02 -11.65 0.62
N GLU A 156 17.77 -10.90 -0.19
CA GLU A 156 19.23 -10.72 -0.06
C GLU A 156 19.64 -10.05 1.28
N ASP A 157 18.84 -9.11 1.79
CA ASP A 157 19.04 -8.45 3.09
C ASP A 157 18.54 -9.29 4.30
N GLY A 158 17.94 -10.46 4.04
CA GLY A 158 17.55 -11.46 5.04
C GLY A 158 16.07 -11.48 5.43
N TRP A 159 15.17 -10.86 4.65
CA TRP A 159 13.73 -10.86 4.92
C TRP A 159 13.04 -12.08 4.30
N MET A 160 12.11 -12.68 5.05
CA MET A 160 11.39 -13.88 4.62
C MET A 160 10.16 -13.54 3.76
N VAL A 161 10.32 -13.57 2.43
CA VAL A 161 9.24 -13.34 1.47
C VAL A 161 8.37 -14.59 1.30
N ILE A 162 7.05 -14.48 1.52
CA ILE A 162 6.10 -15.60 1.49
C ILE A 162 4.95 -15.27 0.55
N GLN A 163 4.68 -16.16 -0.41
CA GLN A 163 3.64 -15.95 -1.42
C GLN A 163 2.22 -15.86 -0.81
N PRO A 164 1.30 -15.09 -1.42
CA PRO A 164 -0.11 -15.08 -1.06
C PRO A 164 -0.70 -16.48 -1.13
N ASN A 165 -1.55 -16.81 -0.15
CA ASN A 165 -2.32 -18.04 -0.10
C ASN A 165 -3.55 -17.81 0.77
N GLU A 166 -4.51 -18.74 0.72
CA GLU A 166 -5.78 -18.60 1.45
C GLU A 166 -5.58 -18.28 2.94
N LYS A 167 -4.61 -18.91 3.62
CA LYS A 167 -4.36 -18.69 5.05
C LYS A 167 -3.74 -17.32 5.36
N THR A 168 -3.00 -16.73 4.43
CA THR A 168 -2.42 -15.37 4.58
C THR A 168 -3.40 -14.28 4.18
N GLU A 169 -4.37 -14.59 3.33
CA GLU A 169 -5.52 -13.74 2.98
C GLU A 169 -6.68 -13.85 3.97
N LEU A 170 -6.80 -14.95 4.72
CA LEU A 170 -7.99 -15.35 5.49
C LEU A 170 -8.51 -14.31 6.50
N TYR A 171 -7.66 -13.37 6.95
CA TYR A 171 -8.07 -12.26 7.80
C TYR A 171 -9.06 -11.28 7.14
N SER A 172 -9.34 -11.40 5.83
CA SER A 172 -10.43 -10.68 5.14
C SER A 172 -11.71 -11.49 4.95
N LYS A 173 -11.72 -12.80 5.21
CA LYS A 173 -12.87 -13.69 4.93
C LYS A 173 -13.73 -14.04 6.16
N THR A 174 -13.31 -13.69 7.37
CA THR A 174 -14.02 -14.05 8.61
C THR A 174 -14.83 -12.89 9.20
N GLN A 175 -15.71 -12.28 8.39
CA GLN A 175 -16.99 -11.70 8.86
C GLN A 175 -18.06 -11.91 7.77
N ARG A 176 -18.88 -12.94 7.99
CA ARG A 176 -20.22 -13.14 7.43
C ARG A 176 -21.11 -13.58 8.58
#